data_AF-A0ABD2GY53-F1
#
_entry.id   AF-A0ABD2GY53-F1
#
_cell.length_a   1.000
_cell.length_b   1.000
_cell.length_c   1.000
_cell.angle_alpha   90.00
_cell.angle_beta   90.00
_cell.angle_gamma   90.00
#
_symmetry.space_group_name_H-M   'P 1'
#
loop_
_entity.id
_entity.type
_entity.pdbx_description
1 polymer ?
#
loop_
_entity_poly.entity_id
_entity_poly.type
_entity_poly.pdbx_seq_one_letter_code
_entity_poly.pdbx_strand_id
1 'polypeptide(L)'
;MDSRVLCNFYRCTIERILTFYRCTIESILTFYRCTIERILTFYRCTIESILTFYRCTIESILTGCITAWYGSCTALNRKALQREVKTAENITRTELPSMEDLYSQRLRKKSLRIIKDPHHPSHKLFCLLPSGIQTKTTRLRDSFIPQAIRMLNT
;
A
#
# COMPACT_ATOMS: atom_id res chain seq x y z
N MET A 1 -7.39 68.53 41.94
CA MET A 1 -7.80 67.22 41.36
C MET A 1 -7.69 66.17 42.45
N ASP A 2 -8.74 65.36 42.62
CA ASP A 2 -8.81 64.35 43.69
C ASP A 2 -7.89 63.15 43.37
N SER A 3 -7.03 62.78 44.33
CA SER A 3 -6.04 61.68 44.23
C SER A 3 -6.70 60.33 43.87
N ARG A 4 -7.95 60.12 44.30
CA ARG A 4 -8.73 58.92 43.98
C ARG A 4 -9.05 58.79 42.50
N VAL A 5 -9.33 59.90 41.82
CA VAL A 5 -9.66 59.91 40.39
C VAL A 5 -8.45 59.52 39.56
N LEU A 6 -7.27 60.05 39.92
CA LEU A 6 -6.02 59.72 39.26
C LEU A 6 -5.65 58.24 39.45
N CYS A 7 -5.78 57.73 40.69
CA CYS A 7 -5.50 56.32 40.99
C CYS A 7 -6.42 55.36 40.21
N ASN A 8 -7.72 55.67 40.12
CA ASN A 8 -8.67 54.89 39.32
C ASN A 8 -8.36 54.95 37.82
N PHE A 9 -7.98 56.12 37.29
CA PHE A 9 -7.59 56.28 35.89
C PHE A 9 -6.36 55.43 35.54
N TYR A 10 -5.31 55.45 36.38
CA TYR A 10 -4.13 54.60 36.18
C TYR A 10 -4.46 53.11 36.28
N ARG A 11 -5.30 52.70 37.26
CA ARG A 11 -5.73 51.30 37.39
C ARG A 11 -6.46 50.80 36.14
N CYS A 12 -7.47 51.54 35.67
CA CYS A 12 -8.22 51.16 34.47
C CYS A 12 -7.33 51.12 33.22
N THR A 13 -6.34 52.02 33.11
CA THR A 13 -5.41 52.04 31.98
C THR A 13 -4.51 50.80 31.99
N ILE A 14 -3.96 50.43 33.16
CA ILE A 14 -3.15 49.21 33.31
C ILE A 14 -3.96 47.96 32.99
N GLU A 15 -5.19 47.83 33.49
CA GLU A 15 -6.05 46.67 33.22
C GLU A 15 -6.34 46.51 31.72
N ARG A 16 -6.60 47.61 31.01
CA ARG A 16 -6.79 47.58 29.54
C ARG A 16 -5.54 47.14 28.81
N ILE A 17 -4.36 47.62 29.22
CA ILE A 17 -3.08 47.23 28.62
C ILE A 17 -2.83 45.74 28.86
N LEU A 18 -3.03 45.23 30.07
CA LEU A 18 -2.84 43.82 30.40
C LEU A 18 -3.81 42.91 29.62
N THR A 19 -5.06 43.35 29.46
CA THR A 19 -6.06 42.59 28.69
C THR A 19 -5.70 42.58 27.20
N PHE A 20 -5.25 43.71 26.65
CA PHE A 20 -4.76 43.79 25.28
C PHE A 20 -3.58 42.83 25.03
N TYR A 21 -2.57 42.83 25.92
CA TYR A 21 -1.45 41.90 25.80
C TYR A 21 -1.89 40.45 25.94
N ARG A 22 -2.79 40.13 26.88
CA ARG A 22 -3.34 38.77 27.02
C ARG A 22 -4.03 38.30 25.74
N CYS A 23 -4.95 39.10 25.19
CA CYS A 23 -5.66 38.75 23.95
C CYS A 23 -4.71 38.62 22.75
N THR A 24 -3.67 39.46 22.68
CA THR A 24 -2.66 39.39 21.63
C THR A 24 -1.85 38.10 21.72
N ILE A 25 -1.40 37.72 22.93
CA ILE A 25 -0.69 36.46 23.16
C ILE A 25 -1.59 35.27 22.82
N GLU A 26 -2.84 35.25 23.26
CA GLU A 26 -3.80 34.18 22.95
C GLU A 26 -4.03 34.03 21.44
N SER A 27 -4.13 35.16 20.73
CA SER A 27 -4.28 35.17 19.26
C SER A 27 -3.05 34.60 18.56
N ILE A 28 -1.85 35.00 19.00
CA ILE A 28 -0.58 34.49 18.48
C ILE A 28 -0.45 32.98 18.74
N LEU A 29 -0.73 32.53 19.96
CA LEU A 29 -0.67 31.11 20.31
C LEU A 29 -1.67 30.27 19.51
N THR A 30 -2.89 30.80 19.29
CA THR A 30 -3.91 30.15 18.46
C THR A 30 -3.45 30.05 17.01
N PHE A 31 -2.90 31.13 16.45
CA PHE A 31 -2.33 31.14 15.10
C PHE A 31 -1.23 30.09 14.93
N TYR A 32 -0.29 30.01 15.87
CA TYR A 32 0.78 29.00 15.83
C TYR A 32 0.23 27.58 15.96
N ARG A 33 -0.74 27.34 16.86
CA ARG A 33 -1.38 26.03 16.99
C ARG A 33 -2.04 25.60 15.68
N CYS A 34 -2.87 26.45 15.08
CA CYS A 34 -3.54 26.14 13.81
C CYS A 34 -2.52 25.91 12.68
N THR A 35 -1.44 26.68 12.64
CA THR A 35 -0.39 26.52 11.62
C THR A 35 0.32 25.17 11.76
N ILE A 36 0.68 24.78 12.98
CA ILE A 36 1.29 23.48 13.26
C ILE A 36 0.33 22.35 12.89
N GLU A 37 -0.94 22.43 13.29
CA GLU A 37 -1.96 21.42 12.94
C GLU A 37 -2.11 21.26 11.43
N ARG A 38 -2.14 22.38 10.68
CA ARG A 38 -2.19 22.36 9.21
C ARG A 38 -0.96 21.69 8.60
N ILE A 39 0.23 22.04 9.09
CA ILE A 39 1.49 21.43 8.62
C ILE A 39 1.49 19.92 8.90
N LEU A 40 1.15 19.51 10.12
CA LEU A 40 1.08 18.09 10.49
C LEU A 40 0.07 17.33 9.64
N THR A 41 -1.10 17.91 9.39
CA THR A 41 -2.13 17.30 8.53
C THR A 41 -1.65 17.16 7.10
N PHE A 42 -1.01 18.18 6.53
CA PHE A 42 -0.42 18.12 5.20
C PHE A 42 0.59 16.98 5.07
N TYR A 43 1.52 16.86 6.04
CA TYR A 43 2.51 15.78 6.02
C TYR A 43 1.87 14.41 6.17
N ARG A 44 0.87 14.25 7.04
CA ARG A 44 0.13 12.98 7.19
C ARG A 44 -0.50 12.54 5.87
N CYS A 45 -1.29 13.41 5.24
CA CYS A 45 -1.94 13.10 3.96
C CYS A 45 -0.92 12.82 2.84
N THR A 46 0.20 13.54 2.82
CA THR A 46 1.26 13.32 1.83
C THR A 46 1.91 11.94 2.03
N ILE A 47 2.23 11.56 3.26
CA ILE A 47 2.78 10.24 3.56
C ILE A 47 1.78 9.14 3.20
N GLU A 48 0.51 9.27 3.57
CA GLU A 48 -0.53 8.28 3.25
C GLU A 48 -0.73 8.10 1.74
N SER A 49 -0.72 9.19 0.97
CA SER A 49 -0.86 9.12 -0.48
C SER A 49 0.34 8.44 -1.15
N ILE A 50 1.56 8.75 -0.71
CA ILE A 50 2.78 8.08 -1.17
C ILE A 50 2.73 6.58 -0.83
N LEU A 51 2.42 6.22 0.41
CA LEU A 51 2.31 4.83 0.84
C LEU A 51 1.25 4.07 0.03
N THR A 52 0.10 4.69 -0.22
CA THR A 52 -0.97 4.10 -1.03
C THR A 52 -0.53 3.90 -2.47
N PHE A 53 0.13 4.89 -3.08
CA PHE A 53 0.66 4.79 -4.43
C PHE A 53 1.68 3.65 -4.56
N TYR A 54 2.65 3.56 -3.64
CA TYR A 54 3.64 2.48 -3.64
C TYR A 54 2.99 1.12 -3.41
N ARG A 55 2.06 1.01 -2.45
CA ARG A 55 1.31 -0.23 -2.21
C ARG A 55 0.57 -0.68 -3.47
N CYS A 56 -0.20 0.20 -4.11
CA CYS A 56 -0.96 -0.11 -5.31
C CYS A 56 -0.07 -0.46 -6.50
N THR A 57 1.06 0.24 -6.67
CA THR A 57 2.00 -0.03 -7.77
C THR A 57 2.68 -1.38 -7.60
N ILE A 58 3.18 -1.67 -6.39
CA ILE A 58 3.78 -2.97 -6.05
C ILE A 58 2.74 -4.07 -6.24
N GLU A 59 1.52 -3.91 -5.72
CA GLU A 59 0.44 -4.88 -5.88
C GLU A 59 0.08 -5.10 -7.35
N SER A 60 -0.01 -4.03 -8.16
CA SER A 60 -0.31 -4.11 -9.59
C SER A 60 0.77 -4.90 -10.36
N ILE A 61 2.05 -4.58 -10.15
CA ILE A 61 3.18 -5.26 -10.79
C ILE A 61 3.25 -6.72 -10.32
N LEU A 62 3.19 -6.94 -9.00
CA LEU A 62 3.29 -8.27 -8.42
C LEU A 62 2.09 -9.14 -8.71
N THR A 63 0.89 -8.62 -8.97
CA THR A 63 -0.30 -9.46 -9.20
C THR A 63 -0.75 -9.50 -10.67
N GLY A 64 -0.45 -8.47 -11.46
CA GLY A 64 -0.90 -8.34 -12.85
C GLY A 64 -0.24 -9.34 -13.79
N CYS A 65 1.05 -9.63 -13.60
CA CYS A 65 1.82 -10.50 -14.49
C CYS A 65 2.51 -11.67 -13.79
N ILE A 66 2.24 -11.94 -12.51
CA ILE A 66 2.89 -13.01 -11.73
C ILE A 66 2.90 -14.36 -12.41
N THR A 67 1.82 -14.69 -13.12
CA THR A 67 1.67 -15.94 -13.86
C THR A 67 2.65 -16.08 -15.03
N ALA A 68 3.25 -14.99 -15.49
CA ALA A 68 4.19 -14.98 -16.62
C ALA A 68 5.65 -15.19 -16.18
N TRP A 69 6.01 -14.78 -14.96
CA TRP A 69 7.41 -14.76 -14.52
C TRP A 69 7.70 -15.65 -13.30
N TYR A 70 6.77 -15.80 -12.36
CA TYR A 70 7.03 -16.49 -11.08
C TYR A 70 7.32 -17.98 -11.27
N GLY A 71 6.67 -18.63 -12.23
CA GLY A 71 6.96 -20.02 -12.61
C GLY A 71 8.42 -20.25 -13.02
N SER A 72 9.06 -19.23 -13.60
CA SER A 72 10.47 -19.26 -14.05
C SER A 72 11.47 -18.87 -12.95
N CYS A 73 11.02 -18.49 -11.75
CA CYS A 73 11.92 -18.09 -10.66
C CYS A 73 12.64 -19.28 -10.05
N THR A 74 13.97 -19.17 -9.94
CA THR A 74 14.81 -20.10 -9.16
C THR A 74 14.52 -20.00 -7.66
N ALA A 75 14.98 -20.99 -6.89
CA ALA A 75 14.87 -20.96 -5.42
C ALA A 75 15.54 -19.72 -4.80
N LEU A 76 16.66 -19.26 -5.37
CA LEU A 76 17.34 -18.03 -4.96
C LEU A 76 16.46 -16.80 -5.19
N ASN A 77 15.85 -16.68 -6.37
CA ASN A 77 14.95 -15.56 -6.69
C ASN A 77 13.72 -15.56 -5.77
N ARG A 78 13.13 -16.72 -5.50
CA ARG A 78 11.97 -16.86 -4.59
C ARG A 78 12.34 -16.42 -3.17
N LYS A 79 13.52 -16.82 -2.67
CA LYS A 79 14.01 -16.41 -1.35
C LYS A 79 14.28 -14.91 -1.28
N ALA A 80 14.85 -14.32 -2.33
CA ALA A 80 15.07 -12.87 -2.41
C ALA A 80 13.73 -12.11 -2.39
N LEU A 81 12.77 -12.51 -3.23
CA LEU A 81 11.42 -11.91 -3.26
C LEU A 81 10.70 -12.02 -1.91
N GLN A 82 10.81 -13.15 -1.22
CA GLN A 82 10.18 -13.30 0.09
C GLN A 82 10.80 -12.38 1.15
N ARG A 83 12.09 -12.07 1.05
CA ARG A 83 12.73 -11.07 1.93
C ARG A 83 12.18 -9.67 1.66
N GLU A 84 11.98 -9.29 0.40
CA GLU A 84 11.36 -8.01 0.05
C GLU A 84 9.93 -7.91 0.60
N VAL A 85 9.13 -8.97 0.46
CA VAL A 85 7.80 -9.04 1.08
C VAL A 85 7.90 -8.89 2.60
N LYS A 86 8.87 -9.54 3.25
CA LYS A 86 9.04 -9.44 4.71
C LYS A 86 9.43 -8.02 5.16
N THR A 87 10.25 -7.34 4.37
CA THR A 87 10.59 -5.93 4.59
C THR A 87 9.34 -5.06 4.47
N ALA A 88 8.52 -5.28 3.45
CA ALA A 88 7.26 -4.56 3.26
C ALA A 88 6.27 -4.81 4.42
N GLU A 89 6.13 -6.05 4.89
CA GLU A 89 5.34 -6.38 6.10
C GLU A 89 5.81 -5.60 7.32
N ASN A 90 7.13 -5.54 7.54
CA ASN A 90 7.69 -4.84 8.69
C ASN A 90 7.48 -3.32 8.63
N ILE A 91 7.59 -2.72 7.44
CA ILE A 91 7.35 -1.29 7.21
C ILE A 91 5.87 -0.95 7.41
N THR A 92 4.99 -1.76 6.82
CA THR A 92 3.54 -1.50 6.82
C THR A 92 2.85 -1.97 8.10
N ARG A 93 3.52 -2.79 8.92
CA ARG A 93 2.95 -3.46 10.10
C ARG A 93 1.69 -4.27 9.77
N THR A 94 1.66 -4.87 8.58
CA THR A 94 0.56 -5.72 8.11
C THR A 94 1.10 -7.06 7.62
N GLU A 95 0.32 -8.12 7.80
CA GLU A 95 0.62 -9.42 7.22
C GLU A 95 0.32 -9.40 5.72
N LEU A 96 1.29 -9.83 4.91
CA LEU A 96 1.15 -9.90 3.46
C LEU A 96 1.12 -11.37 3.03
N PRO A 97 0.30 -11.73 2.02
CA PRO A 97 0.28 -13.10 1.52
C PRO A 97 1.63 -13.46 0.91
N SER A 98 2.03 -14.73 1.02
CA SER A 98 3.25 -15.20 0.39
C SER A 98 3.16 -15.07 -1.13
N MET A 99 4.30 -14.87 -1.78
CA MET A 99 4.35 -14.81 -3.25
C MET A 99 3.88 -16.11 -3.90
N GLU A 100 4.06 -17.24 -3.22
CA GLU A 100 3.63 -18.55 -3.68
C GLU A 100 2.11 -18.71 -3.63
N ASP A 101 1.48 -18.23 -2.55
CA ASP A 101 0.02 -18.24 -2.42
C ASP A 101 -0.63 -17.32 -3.45
N LEU A 102 -0.08 -16.10 -3.61
CA LEU A 102 -0.53 -15.15 -4.64
C LEU A 102 -0.42 -15.76 -6.03
N TYR A 103 0.72 -16.36 -6.35
CA TYR A 103 0.93 -17.02 -7.64
C TYR A 103 -0.08 -18.14 -7.86
N SER A 104 -0.23 -19.05 -6.90
CA SER A 104 -1.12 -20.22 -7.00
C SER A 104 -2.59 -19.79 -7.14
N GLN A 105 -3.03 -18.80 -6.35
CA GLN A 105 -4.38 -18.25 -6.43
C GLN A 105 -4.65 -17.61 -7.80
N ARG A 106 -3.70 -16.83 -8.32
CA ARG A 106 -3.83 -16.16 -9.63
C ARG A 106 -3.76 -17.15 -10.78
N LEU A 107 -2.86 -18.14 -10.70
CA LEU A 107 -2.74 -19.22 -11.65
C LEU A 107 -4.08 -19.96 -11.74
N ARG A 108 -4.64 -20.40 -10.60
CA ARG A 108 -5.94 -21.06 -10.52
C ARG A 108 -7.08 -20.22 -11.09
N LYS A 109 -7.22 -18.96 -10.66
CA LYS A 109 -8.29 -18.07 -11.15
C LYS A 109 -8.22 -17.89 -12.67
N LYS A 110 -7.02 -17.69 -13.23
CA LYS A 110 -6.82 -17.52 -14.68
C LYS A 110 -7.12 -18.81 -15.44
N SER A 111 -6.64 -19.96 -14.96
CA SER A 111 -6.93 -21.27 -15.56
C SER A 111 -8.42 -21.58 -15.59
N LEU A 112 -9.12 -21.35 -14.48
CA LEU A 112 -10.56 -21.58 -14.39
C LEU A 112 -11.36 -20.66 -15.33
N ARG A 113 -10.89 -19.43 -15.59
CA ARG A 113 -11.51 -18.55 -16.60
C ARG A 113 -11.38 -19.12 -18.01
N ILE A 114 -10.20 -19.66 -18.35
CA ILE A 114 -9.96 -20.29 -19.66
C ILE A 114 -10.79 -21.57 -19.83
N ILE A 115 -10.87 -22.40 -18.79
CA ILE A 115 -11.68 -23.63 -18.81
C ILE A 115 -13.17 -23.30 -18.94
N LYS A 116 -13.65 -22.24 -18.28
CA LYS A 116 -15.05 -21.84 -18.33
C LYS A 116 -15.49 -21.22 -19.66
N ASP A 117 -14.56 -20.73 -20.47
CA ASP A 117 -14.84 -20.09 -21.76
C ASP A 117 -14.47 -21.04 -22.92
N PRO A 118 -15.44 -21.70 -23.56
CA PRO A 118 -15.18 -22.60 -24.69
C PRO A 118 -14.60 -21.91 -25.92
N HIS A 119 -14.80 -20.60 -26.07
CA HIS A 119 -14.31 -19.82 -27.21
C HIS A 119 -12.92 -19.24 -26.96
N HIS A 120 -12.36 -19.40 -25.75
CA HIS A 120 -11.04 -18.91 -25.44
C HIS A 120 -9.98 -19.63 -26.32
N PRO A 121 -9.01 -18.91 -26.92
CA PRO A 121 -8.04 -19.51 -27.84
C PRO A 121 -7.20 -20.63 -27.23
N SER A 122 -6.93 -20.54 -25.92
CA SER A 122 -6.21 -21.56 -25.17
C SER A 122 -7.09 -22.67 -24.56
N HIS A 123 -8.42 -22.64 -24.72
CA HIS A 123 -9.34 -23.58 -24.08
C HIS A 123 -8.97 -25.06 -24.34
N LYS A 124 -8.66 -25.39 -25.61
CA LYS A 124 -8.26 -26.74 -26.03
C LYS A 124 -6.97 -27.24 -25.36
N LEU A 125 -6.12 -26.34 -24.87
CA LEU A 125 -4.88 -26.71 -24.17
C LEU A 125 -5.14 -27.14 -22.73
N PHE A 126 -6.30 -26.78 -22.15
CA PHE A 126 -6.69 -27.11 -20.79
C PHE A 126 -7.56 -28.36 -20.67
N CYS A 127 -7.77 -29.11 -21.76
CA CYS A 127 -8.36 -30.45 -21.69
C CYS A 127 -7.48 -31.32 -20.76
N LEU A 128 -7.97 -31.64 -19.56
CA LEU A 128 -7.22 -32.30 -18.50
C LEU A 128 -6.64 -33.63 -19.00
N LEU A 129 -5.34 -33.62 -19.29
CA LEU A 129 -4.60 -34.81 -19.72
C LEU A 129 -4.22 -35.61 -18.46
N PRO A 130 -4.52 -36.92 -18.40
CA PRO A 130 -4.15 -37.79 -17.27
C PRO A 130 -2.65 -37.78 -16.96
N SER A 131 -1.81 -37.52 -17.95
CA SER A 131 -0.34 -37.50 -17.86
C SER A 131 0.27 -36.09 -17.83
N GLY A 132 -0.55 -35.03 -17.86
CA GLY A 132 -0.07 -33.64 -17.95
C GLY A 132 0.60 -33.30 -19.30
N ILE A 133 1.11 -32.06 -19.43
CA ILE A 133 1.86 -31.63 -20.61
C ILE A 133 3.33 -32.03 -20.46
N GLN A 134 3.84 -32.83 -21.39
CA GLN A 134 5.29 -33.06 -21.53
C GLN A 134 5.96 -31.89 -22.26
N THR A 135 7.00 -31.34 -21.64
CA THR A 135 7.74 -30.18 -22.16
C THR A 135 9.22 -30.51 -22.31
N LYS A 136 9.82 -30.20 -23.46
CA LYS A 136 11.24 -30.48 -23.74
C LYS A 136 12.21 -29.48 -23.10
N THR A 137 11.74 -28.27 -22.77
CA THR A 137 12.59 -27.20 -22.22
C THR A 137 12.04 -26.70 -20.90
N THR A 138 12.94 -26.30 -20.00
CA THR A 138 12.59 -25.67 -18.73
C THR A 138 11.77 -24.39 -18.94
N ARG A 139 12.13 -23.57 -19.94
CA ARG A 139 11.38 -22.37 -20.31
C ARG A 139 9.90 -22.66 -20.59
N LEU A 140 9.58 -23.67 -21.40
CA LEU A 140 8.20 -24.03 -21.68
C LEU A 140 7.54 -24.66 -20.45
N ARG A 141 8.26 -25.57 -19.76
CA ARG A 141 7.80 -26.21 -18.53
C ARG A 141 7.35 -25.20 -17.48
N ASP A 142 8.08 -24.10 -17.36
CA ASP A 142 7.93 -23.11 -16.29
C ASP A 142 7.02 -21.94 -16.71
N SER A 143 6.48 -21.98 -17.94
CA SER A 143 5.48 -21.04 -18.44
C SER A 143 4.08 -21.32 -17.89
N PHE A 144 3.17 -20.36 -18.12
CA PHE A 144 1.81 -20.37 -17.58
C PHE A 144 1.04 -21.68 -17.82
N ILE A 145 0.95 -22.17 -19.06
CA ILE A 145 0.04 -23.28 -19.42
C ILE A 145 0.48 -24.61 -18.76
N PRO A 146 1.74 -25.06 -18.88
CA PRO A 146 2.15 -26.32 -18.25
C PRO A 146 2.15 -26.26 -16.73
N GLN A 147 2.48 -25.10 -16.12
CA GLN A 147 2.36 -24.90 -14.68
C GLN A 147 0.90 -24.96 -14.21
N ALA A 148 -0.01 -24.32 -14.96
CA ALA A 148 -1.43 -24.32 -14.66
C ALA A 148 -2.05 -25.72 -14.69
N ILE A 149 -1.71 -26.52 -15.70
CA ILE A 149 -2.22 -27.89 -15.85
C ILE A 149 -1.65 -28.79 -14.76
N ARG A 150 -0.36 -28.67 -14.42
CA ARG A 150 0.21 -29.40 -13.28
C ARG A 150 -0.53 -29.06 -11.98
N MET A 151 -0.75 -27.79 -11.69
CA MET A 151 -1.48 -27.36 -10.50
C MET A 151 -2.94 -27.85 -10.47
N LEU A 152 -3.61 -27.99 -11.61
CA LEU A 152 -4.99 -28.50 -11.69
C LEU A 152 -5.08 -30.04 -11.64
N ASN A 153 -4.00 -30.73 -11.98
CA ASN A 153 -3.91 -32.19 -11.94
C ASN A 153 -3.46 -32.73 -10.56
N THR A 154 -3.02 -31.85 -9.66
CA THR A 154 -2.70 -32.16 -8.26
C THR A 154 -3.95 -32.10 -7.40
#